data_AF-A0A2S6TUJ7-F1
#
_entry.id   AF-A0A2S6TUJ7-F1
#
_cell.length_a   1.000
_cell.length_b   1.000
_cell.length_c   1.000
_cell.angle_alpha   90.00
_cell.angle_beta   90.00
_cell.angle_gamma   90.00
#
_symmetry.space_group_name_H-M   'P 1'
#
loop_
_entity.id
_entity.type
_entity.pdbx_description
1 polymer ?
#
loop_
_entity_poly.entity_id
_entity_poly.type
_entity_poly.pdbx_seq_one_letter_code
_entity_poly.pdbx_strand_id
1 'polypeptide(L)' 'KAREMVVEMEHPAMGSKPIKLIANPIKLSKTPPTYRQPPPLLGQHTDEILSEAGLSSDEVTKLKEDGTV' A
#
# COMPACT_ATOMS: atom_id res chain seq x y z
N LYS A 1 24.52 -5.99 -11.14
CA LYS A 1 23.20 -6.22 -10.49
C LYS A 1 23.38 -7.31 -9.43
N ALA A 2 23.78 -7.00 -8.19
CA ALA A 2 24.45 -8.02 -7.37
C ALA A 2 23.54 -8.92 -6.51
N ARG A 3 22.32 -8.51 -6.13
CA ARG A 3 21.46 -9.30 -5.21
C ARG A 3 19.95 -9.06 -5.40
N GLU A 4 19.53 -8.64 -6.60
CA GLU A 4 18.13 -8.27 -6.87
C GLU A 4 17.62 -7.21 -5.87
N MET A 5 18.45 -6.19 -5.62
CA MET A 5 18.19 -5.15 -4.60
C MET A 5 17.25 -4.05 -5.08
N VAL A 6 16.76 -4.14 -6.31
CA VAL A 6 15.84 -3.17 -6.90
C VAL A 6 14.58 -3.93 -7.29
N VAL A 7 13.45 -3.53 -6.73
CA VAL A 7 12.11 -3.99 -7.10
C VAL A 7 11.45 -2.90 -7.92
N GLU A 8 10.88 -3.28 -9.06
CA GLU A 8 10.10 -2.39 -9.90
C GLU A 8 8.62 -2.77 -9.80
N MET A 9 7.75 -1.78 -9.62
CA MET A 9 6.30 -1.96 -9.56
C MET A 9 5.56 -0.73 -10.06
N GLU A 10 4.37 -0.93 -10.61
CA GLU A 10 3.48 0.15 -11.01
C GLU A 10 2.87 0.81 -9.77
N HIS A 11 2.78 2.14 -9.76
CA HIS A 11 2.16 2.89 -8.67
C HIS A 11 1.24 3.97 -9.27
N PRO A 12 -0.02 4.09 -8.78
CA PRO A 12 -0.98 5.07 -9.29
C PRO A 12 -0.48 6.52 -9.40
N ALA A 13 0.38 6.98 -8.48
CA ALA A 13 0.94 8.32 -8.48
C ALA A 13 2.04 8.55 -9.53
N MET A 14 2.60 7.49 -10.11
CA MET A 14 3.75 7.58 -11.02
C MET A 14 3.36 7.51 -12.51
N GLY A 15 2.05 7.43 -12.79
CA GLY A 15 1.53 7.34 -14.16
C GLY A 15 1.99 6.04 -14.85
N SER A 16 2.66 6.18 -16.00
CA SER A 16 3.12 5.04 -16.83
C SER A 16 4.55 4.57 -16.52
N LYS A 17 5.20 5.12 -15.49
CA LYS A 17 6.56 4.72 -15.11
C LYS A 17 6.54 3.87 -13.84
N PRO A 18 7.21 2.70 -13.82
CA PRO A 18 7.36 1.93 -12.60
C PRO A 18 8.25 2.67 -11.60
N ILE A 19 7.90 2.57 -10.32
CA ILE A 19 8.76 3.02 -9.23
C ILE A 19 9.84 1.99 -8.95
N LYS A 20 11.01 2.45 -8.51
CA LYS A 20 12.13 1.60 -8.07
C LYS A 20 12.22 1.65 -6.55
N LEU A 21 12.06 0.51 -5.91
CA LEU A 21 12.16 0.35 -4.46
C LEU A 21 13.38 -0.50 -4.09
N ILE A 22 13.92 -0.26 -2.90
CA ILE A 22 14.98 -1.08 -2.33
C ILE A 22 14.36 -2.40 -1.83
N ALA A 23 14.88 -3.52 -2.32
CA ALA A 23 14.45 -4.84 -1.86
C ALA A 23 14.96 -5.14 -0.44
N ASN A 24 14.29 -6.07 0.25
CA ASN A 24 14.77 -6.63 1.52
C ASN A 24 16.20 -7.18 1.36
N PRO A 25 17.16 -6.73 2.20
CA PRO A 25 18.55 -7.17 2.12
C PRO A 25 18.76 -8.63 2.55
N ILE A 26 17.83 -9.21 3.31
CA ILE A 26 17.89 -10.58 3.81
C ILE A 26 17.16 -11.51 2.84
N LYS A 27 17.84 -12.60 2.43
CA LYS A 27 17.28 -13.64 1.56
C LYS A 27 16.91 -14.85 2.41
N LEU A 28 15.62 -15.09 2.59
CA LEU A 28 15.08 -16.23 3.32
C LEU A 28 14.83 -17.39 2.35
N SER A 29 15.34 -18.58 2.68
CA SER A 29 15.25 -19.75 1.80
C SER A 29 13.88 -20.43 1.81
N LYS A 30 13.20 -20.44 2.97
CA LYS A 30 11.88 -21.06 3.13
C LYS A 30 10.71 -20.12 2.88
N THR A 31 10.87 -18.84 3.25
CA THR A 31 9.82 -17.83 3.20
C THR A 31 10.35 -16.54 2.58
N PRO A 32 10.72 -16.55 1.28
CA PRO A 32 11.24 -15.35 0.63
C PRO A 32 10.20 -14.21 0.68
N PRO A 33 10.64 -12.95 0.84
CA PRO A 33 9.74 -11.80 0.85
C PRO A 33 9.08 -11.62 -0.52
N THR A 34 7.78 -11.33 -0.52
CA THR A 34 6.99 -11.02 -1.73
C THR A 34 6.56 -9.56 -1.73
N TYR A 35 6.71 -8.87 -2.85
CA TYR A 35 6.28 -7.48 -3.03
C TYR A 35 4.98 -7.48 -3.82
N ARG A 36 3.85 -7.42 -3.11
CA ARG A 36 2.52 -7.63 -3.73
C ARG A 36 1.82 -6.34 -4.14
N GLN A 37 2.05 -5.26 -3.40
CA GLN A 37 1.36 -4.00 -3.60
C GLN A 37 2.37 -2.84 -3.53
N PRO A 38 2.15 -1.77 -4.32
CA PRO A 38 2.88 -0.53 -4.14
C PRO A 38 2.53 0.14 -2.82
N PRO A 39 3.36 1.10 -2.37
CA PRO A 39 2.98 2.00 -1.30
C PRO A 39 1.58 2.59 -1.55
N PRO A 40 0.71 2.66 -0.53
CA PRO A 40 -0.63 3.20 -0.71
C PRO A 40 -0.60 4.72 -0.89
N LEU A 41 -1.58 5.26 -1.59
CA LEU A 41 -1.88 6.69 -1.56
C LEU A 41 -2.41 7.10 -0.17
N LEU A 42 -2.35 8.40 0.10
CA LEU A 42 -3.00 8.97 1.27
C LEU A 42 -4.49 8.60 1.27
N GLY A 43 -4.94 7.94 2.33
CA GLY A 43 -6.32 7.52 2.51
C GLY A 43 -6.80 6.36 1.62
N GLN A 44 -5.93 5.70 0.86
CA GLN A 44 -6.32 4.69 -0.14
C GLN A 44 -7.19 3.55 0.43
N HIS A 45 -6.90 3.12 1.67
CA HIS A 45 -7.61 2.02 2.32
C HIS A 45 -8.49 2.49 3.49
N THR A 46 -8.75 3.80 3.63
CA THR A 46 -9.53 4.33 4.76
C THR A 46 -10.90 3.67 4.85
N ASP A 47 -11.64 3.64 3.73
CA ASP A 47 -13.00 3.09 3.70
C ASP A 47 -13.04 1.59 3.94
N GLU A 48 -12.07 0.87 3.37
CA GLU A 48 -11.89 -0.58 3.55
C GLU A 48 -11.67 -0.91 5.03
N ILE A 49 -10.71 -0.25 5.67
CA ILE A 49 -10.35 -0.52 7.06
C ILE A 49 -11.45 -0.09 8.04
N LEU A 50 -12.14 1.03 7.80
CA LEU A 50 -13.24 1.45 8.66
C LEU A 50 -14.44 0.51 8.56
N SER A 51 -14.73 -0.01 7.36
CA SER A 51 -15.74 -1.04 7.14
C SER A 51 -15.37 -2.35 7.85
N GLU A 52 -14.13 -2.81 7.72
CA GLU A 52 -13.62 -3.99 8.43
C GLU A 52 -13.67 -3.82 9.96
N ALA A 53 -13.49 -2.60 10.46
CA ALA A 53 -13.64 -2.26 11.87
C ALA A 53 -15.10 -2.22 12.35
N GLY A 54 -16.08 -2.39 11.45
CA GLY A 54 -17.49 -2.51 11.77
C GLY A 54 -18.29 -1.21 11.66
N LEU A 55 -17.74 -0.15 11.06
CA LEU A 55 -18.48 1.09 10.84
C LEU A 55 -19.39 0.95 9.62
N SER A 56 -20.59 1.51 9.73
CA SER A 56 -21.51 1.69 8.61
C SER A 56 -21.02 2.76 7.63
N SER A 57 -21.55 2.73 6.40
CA SER A 57 -21.28 3.77 5.39
C SER A 57 -21.58 5.19 5.87
N ASP A 58 -22.61 5.32 6.70
CA ASP A 58 -23.11 6.61 7.18
C ASP A 58 -22.15 7.19 8.25
N GLU A 59 -21.63 6.33 9.13
CA GLU A 59 -20.61 6.71 10.11
C GLU A 59 -19.30 7.12 9.44
N VAL A 60 -18.85 6.39 8.42
CA VAL A 60 -17.65 6.74 7.65
C VAL A 60 -17.83 8.09 6.94
N THR A 61 -19.00 8.34 6.36
CA THR A 61 -19.30 9.61 5.68
C THR A 61 -19.23 10.77 6.66
N LYS A 62 -19.81 10.62 7.85
CA LYS A 62 -19.76 11.63 8.90
C LYS A 62 -18.32 11.95 9.33
N LEU A 63 -17.47 10.94 9.51
CA LEU A 63 -16.07 11.16 9.89
C LEU A 63 -15.29 11.96 8.84
N LYS A 64 -15.59 11.75 7.55
CA LYS A 64 -15.01 12.53 6.44
C LYS A 64 -15.50 13.97 6.42
N GLU A 65 -16.80 14.18 6.66
CA GLU A 65 -17.39 15.52 6.75
C GLU A 65 -16.83 16.32 7.94
N ASP A 66 -16.62 15.65 9.07
CA ASP A 66 -16.02 16.23 10.27
C ASP A 66 -14.50 16.49 10.12
N GLY A 67 -13.88 16.04 9.02
CA GLY A 67 -12.44 16.19 8.77
C GLY A 67 -11.55 15.37 9.71
N THR A 68 -12.12 14.35 10.35
CA THR A 68 -11.38 13.45 11.26
C THR A 68 -10.57 12.42 10.49
N VAL A 69 -11.02 12.04 9.29
CA VAL A 69 -10.37 11.09 8.37
C VAL A 69 -10.32 11.62 6.95
#